data_AF-A0A6H2ENT8-F1
#
_entry.id   AF-A0A6H2ENT8-F1
#
_cell.length_a   1.000
_cell.length_b   1.000
_cell.length_c   1.000
_cell.angle_alpha   90.00
_cell.angle_beta   90.00
_cell.angle_gamma   90.00
#
_symmetry.space_group_name_H-M   'P 1'
#
loop_
_entity.id
_entity.type
_entity.pdbx_description
1 polymer ?
#
loop_
_entity_poly.entity_id
_entity_poly.type
_entity_poly.pdbx_seq_one_letter_code
_entity_poly.pdbx_strand_id
1 'polypeptide(L)'
;MRHRPVNPQILDCHYFQAGQCRSCTDLLTPYPRQIHAKNKRVCELIDVGHWEDPFTSRPQAFRNKVKLVVTGTVGRPKLGILGDDGRGVDLRDCPLPTPGIRGAIPSIAQFITACRLEPYSPATNVGVLKYVIITESDDGELMVRFVARRRGVQGILFKRQAELRVMLPNIRVISLNVQPEHKAIIEGAEEILITETDVLPMVLDIPALAEPLTLNLRPQSFFQTNTDAATALYHNAVTWLADADNVWDLYCGVGGFALALAAARTHGHIVGVETSEQAVQAASQTAEQMGCADRVQFIAGDATAWAARAEGEMPDAVVVNPPRRGLSAELCQWLNDSGIPQVVYSSCNPETLARDIARMPEYEVTRGQVVDMFPHTKHCEVIVLLVSRTKSRPAKR
;
A
#
# COMPACT_ATOMS: atom_id res chain seq x y z
N MET A 1 35.57 -8.75 -23.81
CA MET A 1 34.57 -8.13 -22.91
C MET A 1 35.01 -8.40 -21.49
N ARG A 2 35.36 -7.37 -20.71
CA ARG A 2 35.83 -7.56 -19.33
C ARG A 2 34.61 -7.88 -18.45
N HIS A 3 34.58 -9.06 -17.83
CA HIS A 3 33.61 -9.40 -16.78
C HIS A 3 33.75 -8.35 -15.67
N ARG A 4 32.75 -7.47 -15.52
CA ARG A 4 32.61 -6.65 -14.32
C ARG A 4 32.35 -7.62 -13.16
N PRO A 5 33.09 -7.53 -12.04
CA PRO A 5 32.74 -8.30 -10.85
C PRO A 5 31.32 -7.93 -10.43
N VAL A 6 30.43 -8.92 -10.37
CA VAL A 6 29.06 -8.74 -9.91
C VAL A 6 29.13 -8.47 -8.42
N ASN A 7 28.76 -7.26 -7.99
CA ASN A 7 28.60 -6.96 -6.58
C ASN A 7 27.28 -7.60 -6.12
N PRO A 8 27.29 -8.59 -5.21
CA PRO A 8 26.07 -9.28 -4.77
C PRO A 8 25.08 -8.37 -4.03
N GLN A 9 25.49 -7.14 -3.69
CA GLN A 9 24.64 -6.11 -3.07
C GLN A 9 23.95 -5.18 -4.08
N ILE A 10 24.17 -5.39 -5.38
CA ILE A 10 23.54 -4.64 -6.48
C ILE A 10 22.59 -5.60 -7.21
N LEU A 11 21.34 -5.19 -7.35
CA LEU A 11 20.33 -5.98 -8.06
C LEU A 11 20.66 -6.03 -9.57
N ASP A 12 20.73 -7.24 -10.13
CA ASP A 12 20.90 -7.44 -11.56
C ASP A 12 19.57 -7.24 -12.29
N CYS A 13 19.50 -6.22 -13.14
CA CYS A 13 18.32 -5.89 -13.93
C CYS A 13 18.74 -5.49 -15.35
N HIS A 14 18.53 -6.38 -16.31
CA HIS A 14 18.88 -6.15 -17.70
C HIS A 14 18.13 -4.94 -18.31
N TYR A 15 16.90 -4.63 -17.88
CA TYR A 15 16.17 -3.44 -18.34
C TYR A 15 16.89 -2.14 -17.94
N PHE A 16 17.44 -2.10 -16.73
CA PHE A 16 18.22 -0.95 -16.28
C PHE A 16 19.56 -0.89 -17.03
N GLN A 17 20.24 -2.01 -17.19
CA GLN A 17 21.51 -2.04 -17.95
C GLN A 17 21.33 -1.60 -19.41
N ALA A 18 20.23 -2.02 -20.04
CA ALA A 18 19.85 -1.64 -21.40
C ALA A 18 19.26 -0.23 -21.51
N GLY A 19 19.04 0.48 -20.39
CA GLY A 19 18.43 1.80 -20.36
C GLY A 19 16.96 1.86 -20.77
N GLN A 20 16.26 0.73 -20.71
CA GLN A 20 14.84 0.62 -21.03
C GLN A 20 13.93 0.99 -19.85
N CYS A 21 14.43 0.86 -18.61
CA CYS A 21 13.70 1.23 -17.41
C CYS A 21 14.60 1.95 -16.41
N ARG A 22 14.11 3.09 -15.88
CA ARG A 22 14.80 3.93 -14.89
C ARG A 22 14.00 4.11 -13.60
N SER A 23 12.95 3.32 -13.39
CA SER A 23 12.10 3.40 -12.18
C SER A 23 12.87 3.14 -10.88
N CYS A 24 13.92 2.32 -10.93
CA CYS A 24 14.83 2.09 -9.81
C CYS A 24 15.99 3.11 -9.85
N THR A 25 15.78 4.29 -9.28
CA THR A 25 16.74 5.41 -9.37
C THR A 25 18.09 5.13 -8.71
N ASP A 26 18.11 4.28 -7.68
CA ASP A 26 19.30 4.00 -6.87
C ASP A 26 19.83 2.57 -7.09
N LEU A 27 19.42 1.89 -8.17
CA LEU A 27 19.77 0.48 -8.43
C LEU A 27 21.28 0.21 -8.37
N LEU A 28 22.10 1.14 -8.85
CA LEU A 28 23.57 0.99 -8.87
C LEU A 28 24.24 1.20 -7.50
N THR A 29 23.49 1.70 -6.51
CA THR A 29 23.98 1.89 -5.15
C THR A 29 23.84 0.58 -4.39
N PRO A 30 24.90 0.05 -3.74
CA PRO A 30 24.78 -1.15 -2.90
C PRO A 30 23.69 -0.98 -1.84
N TYR A 31 22.86 -2.00 -1.66
CA TYR A 31 21.64 -1.90 -0.83
C TYR A 31 21.88 -1.34 0.59
N PRO A 32 22.91 -1.76 1.36
CA PRO A 32 23.17 -1.16 2.68
C PRO A 32 23.43 0.35 2.63
N ARG A 33 24.02 0.86 1.55
CA ARG A 33 24.23 2.31 1.36
C ARG A 33 22.94 3.04 1.02
N GLN A 34 22.00 2.38 0.34
CA GLN A 34 20.66 2.95 0.11
C GLN A 34 19.94 3.17 1.44
N ILE A 35 19.94 2.16 2.32
CA ILE A 35 19.34 2.22 3.65
C ILE A 35 19.99 3.33 4.49
N HIS A 36 21.32 3.37 4.54
CA HIS A 36 22.04 4.42 5.25
C HIS A 36 21.68 5.82 4.75
N ALA A 37 21.60 6.02 3.43
CA ALA A 37 21.25 7.31 2.85
C ALA A 37 19.79 7.72 3.16
N LYS A 38 18.84 6.78 3.09
CA LYS A 38 17.44 7.01 3.48
C LYS A 38 17.35 7.41 4.95
N ASN A 39 18.00 6.64 5.83
CA ASN A 39 17.99 6.89 7.26
C ASN A 39 18.58 8.26 7.59
N LYS A 40 19.79 8.55 7.07
CA LYS A 40 20.45 9.84 7.26
C LYS A 40 19.57 11.02 6.83
N ARG A 41 18.95 10.94 5.64
CA ARG A 41 18.05 12.00 5.15
C ARG A 41 16.88 12.26 6.09
N VAL A 42 16.27 11.21 6.63
CA VAL A 42 15.11 11.37 7.54
C VAL A 42 15.55 11.93 8.89
N CYS A 43 16.66 11.43 9.46
CA CYS A 43 17.19 11.92 10.73
C CYS A 43 17.63 13.40 10.65
N GLU A 44 18.01 13.89 9.48
CA GLU A 44 18.32 15.33 9.26
C GLU A 44 17.06 16.21 9.19
N LEU A 45 15.89 15.63 8.89
CA LEU A 45 14.62 16.36 8.73
C LEU A 45 13.79 16.43 10.02
N ILE A 46 13.92 15.43 10.90
CA ILE A 46 13.05 15.24 12.05
C ILE A 46 13.90 14.97 13.28
N ASP A 47 13.74 15.83 14.28
CA ASP A 47 14.30 15.61 15.61
C ASP A 47 13.48 14.55 16.37
N VAL A 48 14.14 13.51 16.85
CA VAL A 48 13.50 12.35 17.48
C VAL A 48 14.34 11.92 18.67
N GLY A 49 13.68 11.67 19.81
CA GLY A 49 14.35 11.22 21.02
C GLY A 49 15.11 9.89 20.85
N HIS A 50 14.50 8.93 20.14
CA HIS A 50 15.12 7.65 19.83
C HIS A 50 14.75 7.13 18.44
N TRP A 51 15.75 6.88 17.60
CA TRP A 51 15.57 6.14 16.34
C TRP A 51 15.81 4.65 16.57
N GLU A 52 14.84 3.83 16.19
CA GLU A 52 15.02 2.39 15.99
C GLU A 52 15.93 2.14 14.78
N ASP A 53 16.56 0.96 14.72
CA ASP A 53 17.29 0.54 13.53
C ASP A 53 16.37 0.54 12.30
N PRO A 54 16.83 1.03 11.13
CA PRO A 54 16.01 1.10 9.94
C PRO A 54 15.60 -0.30 9.47
N PHE A 55 14.33 -0.50 9.18
CA PHE A 55 13.83 -1.77 8.66
C PHE A 55 14.28 -1.98 7.21
N THR A 56 14.97 -3.10 6.97
CA THR A 56 15.46 -3.48 5.65
C THR A 56 14.57 -4.53 5.00
N SER A 57 14.01 -4.22 3.83
CA SER A 57 13.23 -5.15 3.03
C SER A 57 14.09 -6.12 2.21
N ARG A 58 13.46 -7.15 1.62
CA ARG A 58 14.04 -7.93 0.54
C ARG A 58 14.34 -7.01 -0.66
N PRO A 59 15.55 -7.05 -1.27
CA PRO A 59 15.89 -6.18 -2.40
C PRO A 59 15.24 -6.63 -3.73
N GLN A 60 14.62 -7.81 -3.77
CA GLN A 60 13.93 -8.35 -4.94
C GLN A 60 12.68 -9.10 -4.46
N ALA A 61 11.74 -9.36 -5.37
CA ALA A 61 10.52 -10.14 -5.11
C ALA A 61 9.71 -9.67 -3.88
N PHE A 62 9.77 -8.37 -3.55
CA PHE A 62 9.05 -7.78 -2.42
C PHE A 62 7.70 -7.19 -2.85
N ARG A 63 7.53 -6.89 -4.15
CA ARG A 63 6.41 -6.08 -4.61
C ARG A 63 5.18 -6.94 -4.88
N ASN A 64 4.25 -6.95 -3.94
CA ASN A 64 3.01 -7.74 -3.98
C ASN A 64 1.90 -7.13 -4.89
N LYS A 65 2.13 -5.93 -5.46
CA LYS A 65 1.17 -5.26 -6.34
C LYS A 65 1.85 -4.50 -7.47
N VAL A 66 1.44 -4.76 -8.71
CA VAL A 66 1.91 -4.07 -9.91
C VAL A 66 0.75 -3.44 -10.68
N LYS A 67 1.00 -2.29 -11.29
CA LYS A 67 0.08 -1.61 -12.22
C LYS A 67 0.79 -1.52 -13.57
N LEU A 68 0.44 -2.41 -14.50
CA LEU A 68 1.13 -2.58 -15.76
C LEU A 68 0.35 -1.88 -16.86
N VAL A 69 0.98 -0.94 -17.56
CA VAL A 69 0.45 -0.33 -18.78
C VAL A 69 0.40 -1.41 -19.87
N VAL A 70 -0.74 -1.51 -20.56
CA VAL A 70 -0.89 -2.39 -21.71
C VAL A 70 -0.60 -1.61 -22.99
N THR A 71 0.45 -2.01 -23.69
CA THR A 71 0.91 -1.38 -24.94
C THR A 71 1.19 -2.46 -26.00
N GLY A 72 1.79 -2.10 -27.14
CA GLY A 72 2.09 -3.04 -28.22
C GLY A 72 0.89 -3.27 -29.13
N THR A 73 0.72 -4.50 -29.59
CA THR A 73 -0.37 -4.89 -30.51
C THR A 73 -1.21 -6.01 -29.90
N VAL A 74 -2.38 -6.30 -30.47
CA VAL A 74 -3.22 -7.42 -30.02
C VAL A 74 -2.46 -8.76 -30.06
N GLY A 75 -1.67 -9.01 -31.11
CA GLY A 75 -0.91 -10.25 -31.26
C GLY A 75 0.37 -10.32 -30.43
N ARG A 76 0.86 -9.17 -29.95
CA ARG A 76 2.07 -9.06 -29.12
C ARG A 76 1.89 -7.90 -28.13
N PRO A 77 1.00 -8.05 -27.13
CA PRO A 77 0.83 -7.02 -26.12
C PRO A 77 2.12 -6.89 -25.33
N LYS A 78 2.39 -5.73 -24.74
CA LYS A 78 3.48 -5.51 -23.79
C LYS A 78 2.87 -5.09 -22.46
N LEU A 79 3.39 -5.63 -21.36
CA LEU A 79 2.91 -5.36 -20.01
C LEU A 79 4.06 -4.77 -19.21
N GLY A 80 3.96 -3.49 -18.86
CA GLY A 80 5.04 -2.82 -18.16
C GLY A 80 4.76 -1.34 -17.94
N ILE A 81 5.64 -0.48 -18.44
CA ILE A 81 5.54 0.99 -18.28
C ILE A 81 5.59 1.69 -19.63
N LEU A 82 5.33 3.00 -19.60
CA LEU A 82 5.71 3.90 -20.70
C LEU A 82 7.14 4.37 -20.45
N GLY A 83 7.99 4.29 -21.48
CA GLY A 83 9.29 4.95 -21.48
C GLY A 83 9.15 6.46 -21.69
N ASP A 84 10.27 7.18 -21.57
CA ASP A 84 10.31 8.64 -21.71
C ASP A 84 9.86 9.11 -23.11
N ASP A 85 10.01 8.27 -24.13
CA ASP A 85 9.53 8.49 -25.50
C ASP A 85 8.04 8.17 -25.70
N GLY A 86 7.33 7.83 -24.62
CA GLY A 86 5.92 7.42 -24.64
C GLY A 86 5.69 6.01 -25.19
N ARG A 87 6.74 5.25 -25.53
CA ARG A 87 6.59 3.88 -26.03
C ARG A 87 6.51 2.87 -24.88
N GLY A 88 5.79 1.80 -25.14
CA GLY A 88 5.66 0.68 -24.21
C GLY A 88 6.96 -0.09 -24.00
N VAL A 89 7.39 -0.18 -22.75
CA VAL A 89 8.47 -1.04 -22.27
C VAL A 89 7.84 -2.27 -21.62
N ASP A 90 8.17 -3.45 -22.14
CA ASP A 90 7.69 -4.72 -21.60
C ASP A 90 8.56 -5.11 -20.40
N LEU A 91 7.95 -5.33 -19.22
CA LEU A 91 8.66 -5.53 -17.95
C LEU A 91 8.36 -6.90 -17.31
N ARG A 92 8.11 -7.93 -18.13
CA ARG A 92 7.75 -9.27 -17.63
C ARG A 92 8.85 -9.92 -16.79
N ASP A 93 10.10 -9.57 -17.08
CA ASP A 93 11.26 -10.10 -16.40
C ASP A 93 11.75 -9.16 -15.27
N CYS A 94 10.90 -8.23 -14.82
CA CYS A 94 11.24 -7.35 -13.71
C CYS A 94 11.46 -8.20 -12.45
N PRO A 95 12.57 -8.02 -11.72
CA PRO A 95 12.87 -8.84 -10.54
C PRO A 95 12.16 -8.37 -9.26
N LEU A 96 11.50 -7.20 -9.27
CA LEU A 96 10.86 -6.63 -8.08
C LEU A 96 9.54 -7.30 -7.68
N PRO A 97 8.63 -7.64 -8.62
CA PRO A 97 7.39 -8.30 -8.27
C PRO A 97 7.63 -9.68 -7.70
N THR A 98 6.73 -10.10 -6.82
CA THR A 98 6.68 -11.43 -6.22
C THR A 98 6.62 -12.54 -7.30
N PRO A 99 7.05 -13.78 -6.99
CA PRO A 99 7.13 -14.85 -7.97
C PRO A 99 5.80 -15.18 -8.67
N GLY A 100 4.66 -15.15 -7.96
CA GLY A 100 3.36 -15.39 -8.55
C GLY A 100 2.96 -14.31 -9.55
N ILE A 101 3.22 -13.03 -9.26
CA ILE A 101 3.02 -11.94 -10.23
C ILE A 101 3.91 -12.14 -11.46
N ARG A 102 5.21 -12.42 -11.27
CA ARG A 102 6.13 -12.65 -12.38
C ARG A 102 5.67 -13.82 -13.26
N GLY A 103 5.20 -14.90 -12.64
CA GLY A 103 4.62 -16.05 -13.35
C GLY A 103 3.30 -15.74 -14.05
N ALA A 104 2.50 -14.82 -13.51
CA ALA A 104 1.19 -14.46 -14.05
C ALA A 104 1.26 -13.58 -15.31
N ILE A 105 2.25 -12.69 -15.40
CA ILE A 105 2.34 -11.70 -16.48
C ILE A 105 2.34 -12.34 -17.89
N PRO A 106 3.15 -13.37 -18.20
CA PRO A 106 3.12 -14.03 -19.51
C PRO A 106 1.75 -14.66 -19.84
N SER A 107 1.13 -15.33 -18.88
CA SER A 107 -0.20 -15.95 -19.03
C SER A 107 -1.27 -14.88 -19.31
N ILE A 108 -1.23 -13.75 -18.60
CA ILE A 108 -2.15 -12.64 -18.85
C ILE A 108 -1.93 -12.03 -20.24
N ALA A 109 -0.68 -11.88 -20.69
CA ALA A 109 -0.38 -11.40 -22.04
C ALA A 109 -0.95 -12.34 -23.13
N GLN A 110 -0.84 -13.66 -22.93
CA GLN A 110 -1.44 -14.65 -23.82
C GLN A 110 -2.98 -14.57 -23.77
N PHE A 111 -3.58 -14.40 -22.59
CA PHE A 111 -5.02 -14.23 -22.43
C PHE A 111 -5.55 -12.97 -23.12
N ILE A 112 -4.85 -11.84 -23.01
CA ILE A 112 -5.16 -10.58 -23.72
C ILE A 112 -5.18 -10.81 -25.23
N THR A 113 -4.17 -11.51 -25.75
CA THR A 113 -4.05 -11.87 -27.17
C THR A 113 -5.24 -12.73 -27.59
N ALA A 114 -5.53 -13.78 -26.81
CA ALA A 114 -6.62 -14.69 -27.09
C ALA A 114 -7.96 -13.94 -27.12
N CYS A 115 -8.22 -13.07 -26.14
CA CYS A 115 -9.42 -12.22 -26.03
C CYS A 115 -9.49 -11.09 -27.07
N ARG A 116 -8.43 -10.87 -27.85
CA ARG A 116 -8.29 -9.76 -28.80
C ARG A 116 -8.53 -8.39 -28.16
N LEU A 117 -8.10 -8.20 -26.92
CA LEU A 117 -8.23 -6.92 -26.23
C LEU A 117 -7.19 -5.94 -26.76
N GLU A 118 -7.65 -4.90 -27.45
CA GLU A 118 -6.78 -3.88 -28.05
C GLU A 118 -6.11 -3.00 -26.98
N PRO A 119 -4.76 -2.96 -26.92
CA PRO A 119 -4.04 -2.01 -26.08
C PRO A 119 -4.45 -0.57 -26.39
N TYR A 120 -4.68 0.23 -25.36
CA TYR A 120 -5.05 1.63 -25.50
C TYR A 120 -3.82 2.51 -25.75
N SER A 121 -3.92 3.38 -26.74
CA SER A 121 -2.93 4.43 -27.02
C SER A 121 -3.51 5.79 -26.61
N PRO A 122 -2.95 6.46 -25.58
CA PRO A 122 -3.34 7.82 -25.24
C PRO A 122 -3.12 8.79 -26.42
N ALA A 123 -2.03 8.67 -27.15
CA ALA A 123 -1.67 9.58 -28.24
C ALA A 123 -2.69 9.58 -29.39
N THR A 124 -3.28 8.43 -29.72
CA THR A 124 -4.26 8.31 -30.80
C THR A 124 -5.69 8.18 -30.30
N ASN A 125 -5.88 8.00 -28.99
CA ASN A 125 -7.16 7.71 -28.35
C ASN A 125 -7.87 6.45 -28.91
N VAL A 126 -7.11 5.48 -29.43
CA VAL A 126 -7.58 4.21 -30.01
C VAL A 126 -7.27 3.04 -29.06
N GLY A 127 -8.06 1.97 -29.12
CA GLY A 127 -7.95 0.79 -28.25
C GLY A 127 -8.82 0.87 -27.00
N VAL A 128 -8.84 -0.22 -26.22
CA VAL A 128 -9.78 -0.39 -25.10
C VAL A 128 -9.09 -0.70 -23.76
N LEU A 129 -8.06 -1.53 -23.74
CA LEU A 129 -7.42 -2.00 -22.51
C LEU A 129 -6.23 -1.09 -22.15
N LYS A 130 -6.30 -0.44 -20.98
CA LYS A 130 -5.29 0.53 -20.53
C LYS A 130 -4.24 -0.10 -19.62
N TYR A 131 -4.71 -0.84 -18.61
CA TYR A 131 -3.85 -1.41 -17.58
C TYR A 131 -4.28 -2.82 -17.22
N VAL A 132 -3.33 -3.59 -16.70
CA VAL A 132 -3.59 -4.75 -15.85
C VAL A 132 -2.99 -4.46 -14.48
N ILE A 133 -3.79 -4.58 -13.43
CA ILE A 133 -3.34 -4.50 -12.05
C ILE A 133 -3.35 -5.91 -11.48
N ILE A 134 -2.24 -6.33 -10.89
CA ILE A 134 -2.10 -7.66 -10.29
C ILE A 134 -1.68 -7.44 -8.85
N THR A 135 -2.41 -8.05 -7.92
CA THR A 135 -2.02 -8.18 -6.51
C THR A 135 -1.84 -9.68 -6.21
N GLU A 136 -0.78 -10.02 -5.49
CA GLU A 136 -0.52 -11.37 -4.97
C GLU A 136 -0.54 -11.32 -3.45
N SER A 137 -1.24 -12.28 -2.84
CA SER A 137 -1.22 -12.51 -1.40
C SER A 137 -0.06 -13.42 -0.99
N ASP A 138 0.24 -13.44 0.31
CA ASP A 138 1.35 -14.20 0.86
C ASP A 138 1.20 -15.72 0.70
N ASP A 139 -0.03 -16.21 0.51
CA ASP A 139 -0.36 -17.60 0.15
C ASP A 139 -0.30 -17.88 -1.37
N GLY A 140 0.03 -16.88 -2.18
CA GLY A 140 0.17 -16.98 -3.62
C GLY A 140 -1.13 -16.83 -4.41
N GLU A 141 -2.28 -16.54 -3.77
CA GLU A 141 -3.50 -16.22 -4.50
C GLU A 141 -3.38 -14.88 -5.25
N LEU A 142 -4.09 -14.76 -6.38
CA LEU A 142 -4.03 -13.59 -7.25
C LEU A 142 -5.36 -12.85 -7.35
N MET A 143 -5.28 -11.53 -7.29
CA MET A 143 -6.30 -10.61 -7.78
C MET A 143 -5.82 -9.95 -9.08
N VAL A 144 -6.51 -10.22 -10.18
CA VAL A 144 -6.22 -9.62 -11.49
C VAL A 144 -7.34 -8.69 -11.90
N ARG A 145 -7.00 -7.42 -12.09
CA ARG A 145 -7.94 -6.37 -12.48
C ARG A 145 -7.57 -5.85 -13.86
N PHE A 146 -8.50 -5.95 -14.80
CA PHE A 146 -8.35 -5.35 -16.12
C PHE A 146 -8.90 -3.93 -16.06
N VAL A 147 -8.15 -2.94 -16.53
CA VAL A 147 -8.63 -1.56 -16.59
C VAL A 147 -8.88 -1.17 -18.02
N ALA A 148 -10.13 -0.89 -18.38
CA ALA A 148 -10.53 -0.64 -19.76
C ALA A 148 -11.40 0.60 -19.91
N ARG A 149 -11.43 1.17 -21.12
CA ARG A 149 -12.22 2.37 -21.43
C ARG A 149 -13.73 2.19 -21.37
N ARG A 150 -14.20 0.96 -21.60
CA ARG A 150 -15.60 0.68 -21.88
C ARG A 150 -16.04 -0.53 -21.11
N ARG A 151 -17.23 -0.43 -20.51
CA ARG A 151 -17.91 -1.52 -19.80
C ARG A 151 -18.11 -2.78 -20.64
N GLY A 152 -18.27 -2.66 -21.96
CA GLY A 152 -18.50 -3.80 -22.87
C GLY A 152 -17.42 -4.90 -22.81
N VAL A 153 -16.22 -4.61 -22.31
CA VAL A 153 -15.16 -5.60 -22.09
C VAL A 153 -15.60 -6.71 -21.11
N GLN A 154 -16.53 -6.42 -20.19
CA GLN A 154 -17.04 -7.38 -19.21
C GLN A 154 -17.56 -8.66 -19.88
N GLY A 155 -18.24 -8.54 -21.03
CA GLY A 155 -18.82 -9.70 -21.72
C GLY A 155 -17.76 -10.65 -22.26
N ILE A 156 -16.60 -10.12 -22.67
CA ILE A 156 -15.46 -10.93 -23.11
C ILE A 156 -14.85 -11.65 -21.90
N LEU A 157 -14.65 -10.92 -20.79
CA LEU A 157 -14.07 -11.49 -19.57
C LEU A 157 -14.97 -12.55 -18.94
N PHE A 158 -16.28 -12.31 -18.81
CA PHE A 158 -17.23 -13.31 -18.33
C PHE A 158 -17.23 -14.58 -19.17
N LYS A 159 -17.21 -14.46 -20.49
CA LYS A 159 -17.21 -15.62 -21.40
C LYS A 159 -15.92 -16.44 -21.29
N ARG A 160 -14.79 -15.81 -20.96
CA ARG A 160 -13.45 -16.42 -21.09
C ARG A 160 -12.68 -16.55 -19.80
N GLN A 161 -13.23 -16.12 -18.67
CA GLN A 161 -12.56 -16.20 -17.36
C GLN A 161 -12.12 -17.64 -17.02
N ALA A 162 -12.85 -18.66 -17.46
CA ALA A 162 -12.48 -20.05 -17.24
C ALA A 162 -11.12 -20.40 -17.88
N GLU A 163 -10.82 -19.87 -19.07
CA GLU A 163 -9.52 -20.05 -19.72
C GLU A 163 -8.40 -19.39 -18.89
N LEU A 164 -8.63 -18.18 -18.37
CA LEU A 164 -7.66 -17.50 -17.51
C LEU A 164 -7.41 -18.28 -16.22
N ARG A 165 -8.44 -18.86 -15.62
CA ARG A 165 -8.34 -19.70 -14.41
C ARG A 165 -7.58 -21.00 -14.65
N VAL A 166 -7.70 -21.59 -15.84
CA VAL A 166 -6.87 -22.75 -16.22
C VAL A 166 -5.39 -22.36 -16.34
N MET A 167 -5.11 -21.17 -16.90
CA MET A 167 -3.74 -20.66 -17.04
C MET A 167 -3.13 -20.20 -15.71
N LEU A 168 -3.97 -19.74 -14.78
CA LEU A 168 -3.60 -19.22 -13.47
C LEU A 168 -4.52 -19.84 -12.41
N PRO A 169 -4.26 -21.08 -11.95
CA PRO A 169 -5.15 -21.78 -11.04
C PRO A 169 -5.27 -21.13 -9.66
N ASN A 170 -4.30 -20.31 -9.27
CA ASN A 170 -4.27 -19.52 -8.05
C ASN A 170 -5.02 -18.17 -8.15
N ILE A 171 -5.68 -17.88 -9.28
CA ILE A 171 -6.46 -16.64 -9.39
C ILE A 171 -7.76 -16.75 -8.57
N ARG A 172 -7.88 -15.84 -7.61
CA ARG A 172 -9.04 -15.73 -6.73
C ARG A 172 -10.04 -14.71 -7.24
N VAL A 173 -9.55 -13.50 -7.54
CA VAL A 173 -10.41 -12.38 -7.93
C VAL A 173 -10.09 -11.94 -9.36
N ILE A 174 -11.10 -11.86 -10.21
CA ILE A 174 -11.03 -11.22 -11.53
C ILE A 174 -12.02 -10.07 -11.55
N SER A 175 -11.58 -8.88 -11.96
CA SER A 175 -12.45 -7.71 -12.10
C SER A 175 -12.10 -6.86 -13.31
N LEU A 176 -13.08 -6.04 -13.72
CA LEU A 176 -12.94 -5.01 -14.74
C LEU A 176 -13.21 -3.64 -14.12
N ASN A 177 -12.19 -2.79 -14.12
CA ASN A 177 -12.32 -1.40 -13.79
C ASN A 177 -12.61 -0.59 -15.06
N VAL A 178 -13.67 0.21 -15.05
CA VAL A 178 -14.08 1.03 -16.21
C VAL A 178 -13.56 2.46 -16.04
N GLN A 179 -12.57 2.84 -16.86
CA GLN A 179 -11.91 4.14 -16.83
C GLN A 179 -12.05 4.83 -18.20
N PRO A 180 -13.18 5.52 -18.46
CA PRO A 180 -13.47 6.11 -19.77
C PRO A 180 -12.69 7.41 -20.01
N GLU A 181 -12.28 8.10 -18.96
CA GLU A 181 -11.68 9.44 -19.06
C GLU A 181 -10.29 9.40 -19.72
N HIS A 182 -10.01 10.41 -20.55
CA HIS A 182 -8.69 10.66 -21.11
C HIS A 182 -7.89 11.57 -20.16
N LYS A 183 -7.62 11.07 -18.95
CA LYS A 183 -6.84 11.76 -17.92
C LYS A 183 -5.76 10.84 -17.39
N ALA A 184 -4.74 11.42 -16.75
CA ALA A 184 -3.65 10.70 -16.08
C ALA A 184 -4.10 10.07 -14.74
N ILE A 185 -5.27 9.41 -14.72
CA ILE A 185 -5.75 8.59 -13.62
C ILE A 185 -5.72 7.12 -14.05
N ILE A 186 -5.31 6.23 -13.16
CA ILE A 186 -5.13 4.82 -13.49
C ILE A 186 -6.47 4.10 -13.53
N GLU A 187 -7.35 4.38 -12.57
CA GLU A 187 -8.60 3.67 -12.32
C GLU A 187 -9.79 4.64 -12.43
N GLY A 188 -10.95 4.13 -12.83
CA GLY A 188 -12.23 4.83 -12.81
C GLY A 188 -13.08 4.41 -11.61
N ALA A 189 -14.23 5.04 -11.47
CA ALA A 189 -15.12 4.84 -10.32
C ALA A 189 -15.87 3.49 -10.34
N GLU A 190 -16.13 2.91 -11.51
CA GLU A 190 -16.87 1.65 -11.65
C GLU A 190 -15.91 0.46 -11.67
N GLU A 191 -16.17 -0.52 -10.80
CA GLU A 191 -15.50 -1.81 -10.76
C GLU A 191 -16.55 -2.92 -10.93
N ILE A 192 -16.30 -3.85 -11.86
CA ILE A 192 -17.22 -4.94 -12.19
C ILE A 192 -16.52 -6.25 -11.86
N LEU A 193 -17.06 -7.00 -10.91
CA LEU A 193 -16.57 -8.33 -10.56
C LEU A 193 -16.90 -9.32 -11.68
N ILE A 194 -15.89 -10.09 -12.08
CA ILE A 194 -16.01 -11.16 -13.07
C ILE A 194 -16.13 -12.52 -12.36
N THR A 195 -15.41 -12.67 -11.24
CA THR A 195 -15.55 -13.77 -10.29
C THR A 195 -16.64 -13.48 -9.26
N GLU A 196 -17.14 -14.54 -8.60
CA GLU A 196 -18.12 -14.43 -7.51
C GLU A 196 -17.50 -13.84 -6.23
N THR A 197 -16.22 -14.14 -5.98
CA THR A 197 -15.47 -13.56 -4.85
C THR A 197 -14.86 -12.22 -5.23
N ASP A 198 -14.91 -11.29 -4.29
CA ASP A 198 -14.41 -9.92 -4.38
C ASP A 198 -13.30 -9.62 -3.37
N VAL A 199 -12.86 -10.64 -2.61
CA VAL A 199 -11.87 -10.50 -1.55
C VAL A 199 -10.63 -11.35 -1.85
N LEU A 200 -9.46 -10.71 -1.72
CA LEU A 200 -8.17 -11.35 -1.61
C LEU A 200 -7.68 -11.25 -0.15
N PRO A 201 -7.52 -12.36 0.58
CA PRO A 201 -6.93 -12.34 1.92
C PRO A 201 -5.42 -12.08 1.84
N MET A 202 -4.91 -11.16 2.66
CA MET A 202 -3.48 -10.90 2.83
C MET A 202 -3.07 -11.33 4.24
N VAL A 203 -2.13 -12.26 4.35
CA VAL A 203 -1.72 -12.83 5.64
C VAL A 203 -0.41 -12.20 6.07
N LEU A 204 -0.41 -11.51 7.21
CA LEU A 204 0.75 -10.84 7.77
C LEU A 204 1.19 -11.52 9.06
N ASP A 205 2.41 -12.02 9.07
CA ASP A 205 3.06 -12.53 10.27
C ASP A 205 3.69 -11.36 11.05
N ILE A 206 2.95 -10.81 12.01
CA ILE A 206 3.35 -9.64 12.81
C ILE A 206 3.96 -10.13 14.12
N PRO A 207 5.26 -9.89 14.41
CA PRO A 207 5.93 -10.46 15.57
C PRO A 207 5.32 -10.12 16.94
N ALA A 208 4.58 -9.01 17.02
CA ALA A 208 3.91 -8.57 18.24
C ALA A 208 2.55 -9.26 18.47
N LEU A 209 2.10 -10.11 17.55
CA LEU A 209 0.84 -10.85 17.64
C LEU A 209 1.09 -12.33 17.91
N ALA A 210 0.14 -12.98 18.58
CA ALA A 210 0.19 -14.41 18.83
C ALA A 210 -0.14 -15.25 17.59
N GLU A 211 -0.97 -14.71 16.69
CA GLU A 211 -1.44 -15.35 15.46
C GLU A 211 -1.29 -14.38 14.27
N PRO A 212 -1.08 -14.89 13.04
CA PRO A 212 -1.03 -14.05 11.85
C PRO A 212 -2.31 -13.23 11.64
N LEU A 213 -2.15 -11.98 11.23
CA LEU A 213 -3.26 -11.10 10.90
C LEU A 213 -3.67 -11.31 9.44
N THR A 214 -4.93 -11.65 9.18
CA THR A 214 -5.47 -11.73 7.82
C THR A 214 -6.29 -10.50 7.49
N LEU A 215 -5.83 -9.67 6.55
CA LEU A 215 -6.54 -8.50 6.05
C LEU A 215 -7.27 -8.82 4.75
N ASN A 216 -8.54 -8.48 4.65
CA ASN A 216 -9.30 -8.65 3.41
C ASN A 216 -9.08 -7.46 2.48
N LEU A 217 -8.72 -7.72 1.22
CA LEU A 217 -8.57 -6.69 0.19
C LEU A 217 -9.65 -6.83 -0.86
N ARG A 218 -10.33 -5.72 -1.16
CA ARG A 218 -11.23 -5.59 -2.32
C ARG A 218 -10.49 -4.90 -3.47
N PRO A 219 -10.97 -4.98 -4.73
CA PRO A 219 -10.22 -4.52 -5.91
C PRO A 219 -9.64 -3.11 -5.81
N GLN A 220 -10.43 -2.12 -5.38
CA GLN A 220 -10.00 -0.72 -5.30
C GLN A 220 -9.38 -0.35 -3.95
N SER A 221 -9.29 -1.30 -3.00
CA SER A 221 -8.68 -1.05 -1.71
C SER A 221 -7.19 -0.75 -1.84
N PHE A 222 -6.72 0.21 -1.03
CA PHE A 222 -5.31 0.45 -0.83
C PHE A 222 -4.72 -0.58 0.13
N PHE A 223 -3.54 -1.08 -0.23
CA PHE A 223 -2.69 -1.89 0.63
C PHE A 223 -1.24 -1.59 0.28
N GLN A 224 -0.35 -1.73 1.26
CA GLN A 224 1.07 -1.50 1.08
C GLN A 224 1.66 -2.48 0.07
N THR A 225 2.48 -1.98 -0.85
CA THR A 225 2.97 -2.81 -1.97
C THR A 225 4.07 -3.79 -1.57
N ASN A 226 4.49 -3.78 -0.30
CA ASN A 226 5.52 -4.63 0.28
C ASN A 226 5.00 -5.13 1.63
N THR A 227 4.65 -6.41 1.71
CA THR A 227 4.03 -6.98 2.91
C THR A 227 4.97 -6.91 4.11
N ASP A 228 6.26 -7.24 3.95
CA ASP A 228 7.24 -7.23 5.05
C ASP A 228 7.37 -5.83 5.68
N ALA A 229 7.38 -4.79 4.84
CA ALA A 229 7.41 -3.41 5.31
C ALA A 229 6.11 -2.99 6.00
N ALA A 230 4.95 -3.46 5.52
CA ALA A 230 3.66 -3.23 6.17
C ALA A 230 3.63 -3.87 7.57
N THR A 231 4.10 -5.12 7.67
CA THR A 231 4.27 -5.86 8.93
C THR A 231 5.10 -5.07 9.94
N ALA A 232 6.22 -4.48 9.51
CA ALA A 232 7.07 -3.66 10.38
C ALA A 232 6.35 -2.40 10.91
N LEU A 233 5.59 -1.72 10.06
CA LEU A 233 4.78 -0.56 10.48
C LEU A 233 3.74 -0.96 11.54
N TYR A 234 3.02 -2.05 11.31
CA TYR A 234 1.98 -2.52 12.23
C TYR A 234 2.58 -3.02 13.54
N HIS A 235 3.71 -3.73 13.49
CA HIS A 235 4.48 -4.12 14.67
C HIS A 235 4.80 -2.91 15.56
N ASN A 236 5.36 -1.84 14.98
CA ASN A 236 5.69 -0.64 15.73
C ASN A 236 4.46 0.00 16.38
N ALA A 237 3.35 0.13 15.65
CA ALA A 237 2.13 0.68 16.22
C ALA A 237 1.63 -0.15 17.42
N VAL A 238 1.61 -1.49 17.29
CA VAL A 238 1.23 -2.40 18.37
C VAL A 238 2.15 -2.25 19.58
N THR A 239 3.47 -2.25 19.37
CA THR A 239 4.44 -2.13 20.46
C THR A 239 4.38 -0.76 21.14
N TRP A 240 4.24 0.33 20.38
CA TRP A 240 4.30 1.70 20.89
C TRP A 240 2.99 2.13 21.57
N LEU A 241 1.88 1.51 21.21
CA LEU A 241 0.55 1.76 21.77
C LEU A 241 0.05 0.61 22.65
N ALA A 242 0.96 -0.24 23.16
CA ALA A 242 0.62 -1.42 23.96
C ALA A 242 -0.27 -1.09 25.16
N ASP A 243 -0.08 0.10 25.74
CA ASP A 243 -0.82 0.52 26.92
C ASP A 243 -2.16 1.20 26.60
N ALA A 244 -2.37 1.70 25.38
CA ALA A 244 -3.52 2.54 24.97
C ALA A 244 -4.76 1.67 24.73
N ASP A 245 -5.87 1.97 25.39
CA ASP A 245 -7.08 1.14 25.29
C ASP A 245 -7.97 1.64 24.14
N ASN A 246 -8.22 2.95 24.10
CA ASN A 246 -9.04 3.58 23.08
C ASN A 246 -8.17 4.22 21.99
N VAL A 247 -8.35 3.81 20.73
CA VAL A 247 -7.52 4.30 19.61
C VAL A 247 -8.37 4.69 18.42
N TRP A 248 -8.07 5.84 17.80
CA TRP A 248 -8.61 6.19 16.49
C TRP A 248 -7.57 5.98 15.39
N ASP A 249 -7.92 5.24 14.35
CA ASP A 249 -7.09 5.03 13.15
C ASP A 249 -7.66 5.87 12.01
N LEU A 250 -7.04 7.03 11.75
CA LEU A 250 -7.45 7.97 10.73
C LEU A 250 -6.72 7.68 9.41
N TYR A 251 -7.46 7.67 8.31
CA TYR A 251 -6.98 7.20 7.00
C TYR A 251 -6.67 5.69 7.05
N CYS A 252 -7.54 4.91 7.70
CA CYS A 252 -7.26 3.52 8.06
C CYS A 252 -7.15 2.56 6.86
N GLY A 253 -7.62 2.95 5.68
CA GLY A 253 -7.69 2.05 4.53
C GLY A 253 -8.48 0.78 4.87
N VAL A 254 -7.87 -0.40 4.63
CA VAL A 254 -8.43 -1.72 5.00
C VAL A 254 -8.27 -2.06 6.49
N GLY A 255 -7.95 -1.08 7.33
CA GLY A 255 -7.86 -1.24 8.79
C GLY A 255 -6.56 -1.86 9.28
N GLY A 256 -5.45 -1.76 8.53
CA GLY A 256 -4.20 -2.46 8.87
C GLY A 256 -3.69 -2.18 10.29
N PHE A 257 -3.62 -0.89 10.68
CA PHE A 257 -3.21 -0.51 12.03
C PHE A 257 -4.29 -0.86 13.06
N ALA A 258 -5.55 -0.44 12.84
CA ALA A 258 -6.68 -0.75 13.72
C ALA A 258 -6.83 -2.25 14.04
N LEU A 259 -6.73 -3.12 13.04
CA LEU A 259 -6.91 -4.56 13.19
C LEU A 259 -5.69 -5.23 13.82
N ALA A 260 -4.46 -4.76 13.53
CA ALA A 260 -3.27 -5.23 14.26
C ALA A 260 -3.35 -4.86 15.74
N LEU A 261 -3.73 -3.62 16.04
CA LEU A 261 -3.97 -3.16 17.40
C LEU A 261 -5.09 -3.96 18.08
N ALA A 262 -6.17 -4.27 17.35
CA ALA A 262 -7.24 -5.09 17.85
C ALA A 262 -6.78 -6.52 18.14
N ALA A 263 -6.00 -7.14 17.26
CA ALA A 263 -5.48 -8.50 17.44
C ALA A 263 -4.56 -8.63 18.67
N ALA A 264 -3.83 -7.56 19.01
CA ALA A 264 -2.89 -7.55 20.14
C ALA A 264 -3.56 -7.47 21.52
N ARG A 265 -4.87 -7.22 21.60
CA ARG A 265 -5.57 -6.95 22.87
C ARG A 265 -7.02 -7.43 22.87
N THR A 266 -7.56 -7.66 24.05
CA THR A 266 -8.96 -8.12 24.25
C THR A 266 -9.89 -7.06 24.84
N HIS A 267 -9.40 -5.83 25.01
CA HIS A 267 -10.11 -4.71 25.64
C HIS A 267 -9.87 -3.40 24.89
N GLY A 268 -10.62 -2.36 25.25
CA GLY A 268 -10.54 -1.04 24.62
C GLY A 268 -11.26 -0.96 23.27
N HIS A 269 -11.58 0.26 22.85
CA HIS A 269 -12.33 0.52 21.63
C HIS A 269 -11.46 1.12 20.52
N ILE A 270 -11.63 0.64 19.29
CA ILE A 270 -10.88 1.12 18.14
C ILE A 270 -11.85 1.64 17.09
N VAL A 271 -11.63 2.85 16.60
CA VAL A 271 -12.42 3.44 15.52
C VAL A 271 -11.52 3.74 14.33
N GLY A 272 -11.79 3.11 13.19
CA GLY A 272 -11.12 3.40 11.93
C GLY A 272 -11.96 4.31 11.05
N VAL A 273 -11.36 5.32 10.44
CA VAL A 273 -12.03 6.24 9.51
C VAL A 273 -11.33 6.26 8.16
N GLU A 274 -12.08 5.99 7.11
CA GLU A 274 -11.59 5.93 5.73
C GLU A 274 -12.65 6.46 4.76
N THR A 275 -12.23 7.20 3.75
CA THR A 275 -13.12 7.74 2.70
C THR A 275 -13.66 6.68 1.74
N SER A 276 -12.92 5.59 1.53
CA SER A 276 -13.28 4.49 0.65
C SER A 276 -14.25 3.52 1.33
N GLU A 277 -15.51 3.51 0.89
CA GLU A 277 -16.52 2.56 1.36
C GLU A 277 -16.10 1.09 1.16
N GLN A 278 -15.42 0.76 0.05
CA GLN A 278 -14.90 -0.60 -0.17
C GLN A 278 -13.83 -0.98 0.84
N ALA A 279 -12.96 -0.05 1.22
CA ALA A 279 -11.93 -0.31 2.21
C ALA A 279 -12.54 -0.51 3.61
N VAL A 280 -13.53 0.30 3.97
CA VAL A 280 -14.32 0.15 5.21
C VAL A 280 -15.06 -1.19 5.25
N GLN A 281 -15.73 -1.59 4.16
CA GLN A 281 -16.39 -2.90 4.08
C GLN A 281 -15.40 -4.05 4.28
N ALA A 282 -14.21 -3.97 3.67
CA ALA A 282 -13.19 -4.98 3.82
C ALA A 282 -12.64 -5.04 5.27
N ALA A 283 -12.41 -3.89 5.89
CA ALA A 283 -11.96 -3.77 7.27
C ALA A 283 -13.00 -4.32 8.26
N SER A 284 -14.28 -3.96 8.11
CA SER A 284 -15.38 -4.48 8.92
C SER A 284 -15.53 -5.99 8.79
N GLN A 285 -15.45 -6.52 7.57
CA GLN A 285 -15.47 -7.96 7.33
C GLN A 285 -14.31 -8.68 8.03
N THR A 286 -13.11 -8.09 8.02
CA THR A 286 -11.99 -8.64 8.79
C THR A 286 -12.25 -8.59 10.30
N ALA A 287 -12.79 -7.50 10.85
CA ALA A 287 -13.13 -7.42 12.27
C ALA A 287 -14.18 -8.46 12.70
N GLU A 288 -15.18 -8.70 11.85
CA GLU A 288 -16.18 -9.77 12.08
C GLU A 288 -15.53 -11.15 12.11
N GLN A 289 -14.63 -11.45 11.17
CA GLN A 289 -13.91 -12.73 11.11
C GLN A 289 -12.96 -12.93 12.30
N MET A 290 -12.39 -11.85 12.82
CA MET A 290 -11.57 -11.84 14.03
C MET A 290 -12.39 -11.91 15.32
N GLY A 291 -13.72 -11.81 15.25
CA GLY A 291 -14.60 -11.78 16.42
C GLY A 291 -14.41 -10.53 17.30
N CYS A 292 -14.04 -9.40 16.70
CA CYS A 292 -13.78 -8.14 17.42
C CYS A 292 -14.67 -6.96 16.98
N ALA A 293 -15.73 -7.23 16.22
CA ALA A 293 -16.66 -6.21 15.71
C ALA A 293 -17.47 -5.49 16.82
N ASP A 294 -17.49 -6.02 18.03
CA ASP A 294 -18.09 -5.40 19.21
C ASP A 294 -17.26 -4.23 19.78
N ARG A 295 -15.96 -4.20 19.48
CA ARG A 295 -15.01 -3.18 19.97
C ARG A 295 -14.27 -2.43 18.87
N VAL A 296 -14.32 -2.91 17.64
CA VAL A 296 -13.71 -2.26 16.47
C VAL A 296 -14.80 -1.79 15.51
N GLN A 297 -14.86 -0.48 15.27
CA GLN A 297 -15.81 0.13 14.35
C GLN A 297 -15.08 0.82 13.20
N PHE A 298 -15.53 0.59 11.96
CA PHE A 298 -15.04 1.33 10.79
C PHE A 298 -16.11 2.24 10.22
N ILE A 299 -15.72 3.47 9.85
CA ILE A 299 -16.62 4.53 9.41
C ILE A 299 -16.16 5.05 8.06
N ALA A 300 -17.09 5.08 7.10
CA ALA A 300 -16.87 5.73 5.81
C ALA A 300 -17.00 7.25 5.95
N GLY A 301 -15.89 7.98 5.81
CA GLY A 301 -15.89 9.44 5.98
C GLY A 301 -14.54 10.11 5.81
N ASP A 302 -14.56 11.45 5.72
CA ASP A 302 -13.34 12.24 5.79
C ASP A 302 -12.83 12.28 7.24
N ALA A 303 -11.58 11.85 7.44
CA ALA A 303 -10.98 11.74 8.76
C ALA A 303 -10.93 13.06 9.53
N THR A 304 -10.68 14.19 8.84
CA THR A 304 -10.61 15.52 9.50
C THR A 304 -11.99 15.95 9.93
N ALA A 305 -12.97 15.85 9.04
CA ALA A 305 -14.35 16.25 9.33
C ALA A 305 -14.99 15.35 10.40
N TRP A 306 -14.67 14.06 10.41
CA TRP A 306 -15.15 13.13 11.44
C TRP A 306 -14.54 13.45 12.81
N ALA A 307 -13.22 13.61 12.91
CA ALA A 307 -12.55 13.91 14.16
C ALA A 307 -13.05 15.22 14.80
N ALA A 308 -13.28 16.26 13.98
CA ALA A 308 -13.80 17.54 14.44
C ALA A 308 -15.25 17.50 14.95
N ARG A 309 -16.02 16.46 14.61
CA ARG A 309 -17.43 16.26 15.02
C ARG A 309 -17.60 15.16 16.05
N ALA A 310 -16.54 14.44 16.40
CA ALA A 310 -16.61 13.38 17.38
C ALA A 310 -16.97 13.97 18.75
N GLU A 311 -18.04 13.45 19.35
CA GLU A 311 -18.49 13.81 20.69
C GLU A 311 -18.07 12.71 21.69
N GLY A 312 -17.85 13.09 22.94
CA GLY A 312 -17.51 12.15 24.02
C GLY A 312 -16.05 12.18 24.43
N GLU A 313 -15.61 11.09 25.07
CA GLU A 313 -14.23 10.94 25.54
C GLU A 313 -13.25 10.79 24.38
N MET A 314 -12.17 11.57 24.41
CA MET A 314 -11.09 11.49 23.43
C MET A 314 -10.32 10.16 23.60
N PRO A 315 -9.73 9.61 22.52
CA PRO A 315 -8.98 8.37 22.60
C PRO A 315 -7.66 8.55 23.37
N ASP A 316 -7.10 7.45 23.86
CA ASP A 316 -5.76 7.42 24.44
C ASP A 316 -4.68 7.66 23.39
N ALA A 317 -4.96 7.26 22.14
CA ALA A 317 -4.06 7.46 21.02
C ALA A 317 -4.78 7.66 19.68
N VAL A 318 -4.08 8.33 18.75
CA VAL A 318 -4.48 8.40 17.34
C VAL A 318 -3.38 7.79 16.47
N VAL A 319 -3.75 6.96 15.50
CA VAL A 319 -2.90 6.57 14.39
C VAL A 319 -3.31 7.39 13.17
N VAL A 320 -2.33 7.95 12.45
CA VAL A 320 -2.57 8.61 11.17
C VAL A 320 -1.66 8.03 10.09
N ASN A 321 -2.24 7.71 8.93
CA ASN A 321 -1.50 7.29 7.74
C ASN A 321 -1.96 8.09 6.50
N PRO A 322 -1.67 9.41 6.46
CA PRO A 322 -2.24 10.29 5.45
C PRO A 322 -1.68 10.04 4.04
N PRO A 323 -2.35 10.56 3.00
CA PRO A 323 -1.79 10.58 1.65
C PRO A 323 -0.47 11.38 1.59
N ARG A 324 0.27 11.25 0.47
CA ARG A 324 1.58 11.92 0.23
C ARG A 324 1.65 13.43 0.52
N ARG A 325 0.51 14.12 0.58
CA ARG A 325 0.44 15.55 0.91
C ARG A 325 0.56 15.84 2.41
N GLY A 326 0.52 14.81 3.27
CA GLY A 326 0.49 14.93 4.72
C GLY A 326 -0.92 15.22 5.27
N LEU A 327 -0.98 15.58 6.55
CA LEU A 327 -2.18 16.03 7.24
C LEU A 327 -2.59 17.43 6.76
N SER A 328 -3.88 17.72 6.90
CA SER A 328 -4.41 19.07 6.75
C SER A 328 -3.97 19.95 7.93
N ALA A 329 -3.93 21.28 7.73
CA ALA A 329 -3.60 22.19 8.83
C ALA A 329 -4.66 22.12 9.93
N GLU A 330 -5.91 21.92 9.54
CA GLU A 330 -7.07 21.74 10.38
C GLU A 330 -6.94 20.51 11.29
N LEU A 331 -6.47 19.38 10.75
CA LEU A 331 -6.26 18.16 11.54
C LEU A 331 -5.07 18.29 12.50
N CYS A 332 -3.97 18.93 12.07
CA CYS A 332 -2.86 19.23 12.98
C CYS A 332 -3.30 20.11 14.15
N GLN A 333 -4.09 21.15 13.86
CA GLN A 333 -4.62 22.04 14.90
C GLN A 333 -5.56 21.28 15.84
N TRP A 334 -6.48 20.48 15.29
CA TRP A 334 -7.36 19.65 16.09
C TRP A 334 -6.58 18.71 17.02
N LEU A 335 -5.50 18.08 16.54
CA LEU A 335 -4.64 17.24 17.39
C LEU A 335 -4.04 18.02 18.56
N ASN A 336 -3.48 19.22 18.32
CA ASN A 336 -2.96 20.07 19.39
C ASN A 336 -4.02 20.39 20.46
N ASP A 337 -5.24 20.67 20.03
CA ASP A 337 -6.33 21.08 20.92
C ASP A 337 -7.04 19.89 21.60
N SER A 338 -6.92 18.69 21.04
CA SER A 338 -7.56 17.47 21.54
C SER A 338 -7.03 17.03 22.90
N GLY A 339 -5.75 17.31 23.16
CA GLY A 339 -5.00 16.80 24.30
C GLY A 339 -4.99 15.26 24.37
N ILE A 340 -4.94 14.60 23.23
CA ILE A 340 -4.72 13.15 23.08
C ILE A 340 -3.27 12.83 23.49
N PRO A 341 -3.01 11.87 24.38
CA PRO A 341 -1.66 11.62 24.90
C PRO A 341 -0.64 11.17 23.84
N GLN A 342 -1.03 10.34 22.89
CA GLN A 342 -0.11 9.70 21.93
C GLN A 342 -0.63 9.78 20.49
N VAL A 343 0.27 10.04 19.55
CA VAL A 343 -0.03 9.95 18.11
C VAL A 343 1.02 9.10 17.41
N VAL A 344 0.61 8.06 16.70
CA VAL A 344 1.48 7.34 15.77
C VAL A 344 1.24 7.90 14.37
N TYR A 345 2.28 8.43 13.74
CA TYR A 345 2.21 8.96 12.38
C TYR A 345 3.06 8.06 11.46
N SER A 346 2.40 7.36 10.53
CA SER A 346 3.03 6.67 9.40
C SER A 346 3.00 7.56 8.15
N SER A 347 4.13 7.75 7.48
CA SER A 347 4.25 8.62 6.31
C SER A 347 5.17 8.08 5.23
N CYS A 348 4.71 8.16 3.99
CA CYS A 348 5.50 7.89 2.79
C CYS A 348 6.30 9.10 2.28
N ASN A 349 6.24 10.23 3.00
CA ASN A 349 6.86 11.50 2.62
C ASN A 349 7.44 12.22 3.85
N PRO A 350 8.76 12.10 4.10
CA PRO A 350 9.38 12.68 5.28
C PRO A 350 9.34 14.21 5.29
N GLU A 351 9.33 14.86 4.13
CA GLU A 351 9.25 16.32 4.04
C GLU A 351 7.90 16.85 4.53
N THR A 352 6.78 16.21 4.14
CA THR A 352 5.46 16.59 4.66
C THR A 352 5.27 16.19 6.11
N LEU A 353 5.85 15.06 6.54
CA LEU A 353 5.87 14.65 7.95
C LEU A 353 6.55 15.72 8.82
N ALA A 354 7.75 16.16 8.46
CA ALA A 354 8.47 17.21 9.19
C ALA A 354 7.66 18.52 9.28
N ARG A 355 7.03 18.93 8.17
CA ARG A 355 6.15 20.11 8.15
C ARG A 355 4.96 19.95 9.09
N ASP A 356 4.33 18.77 9.12
CA ASP A 356 3.15 18.53 9.95
C ASP A 356 3.53 18.45 11.44
N ILE A 357 4.67 17.83 11.77
CA ILE A 357 5.24 17.84 13.13
C ILE A 357 5.48 19.28 13.60
N ALA A 358 6.02 20.14 12.74
CA ALA A 358 6.22 21.56 13.05
C ALA A 358 4.90 22.33 13.30
N ARG A 359 3.76 21.83 12.79
CA ARG A 359 2.42 22.36 13.08
C ARG A 359 1.81 21.79 14.36
N MET A 360 2.48 20.83 15.00
CA MET A 360 2.00 20.15 16.21
C MET A 360 2.93 20.38 17.41
N PRO A 361 3.15 21.64 17.86
CA PRO A 361 4.14 21.96 18.90
C PRO A 361 3.80 21.37 20.28
N GLU A 362 2.55 21.03 20.53
CA GLU A 362 2.10 20.36 21.77
C GLU A 362 2.58 18.91 21.87
N TYR A 363 3.17 18.40 20.79
CA TYR A 363 3.72 17.07 20.71
C TYR A 363 5.24 17.10 20.54
N GLU A 364 5.88 16.03 21.00
CA GLU A 364 7.28 15.75 20.73
C GLU A 364 7.46 14.36 20.17
N VAL A 365 8.43 14.20 19.27
CA VAL A 365 8.70 12.89 18.67
C VAL A 365 9.64 12.10 19.57
N THR A 366 9.13 11.05 20.21
CA THR A 366 9.88 10.27 21.18
C THR A 366 10.54 9.05 20.55
N ARG A 367 9.91 8.45 19.53
CA ARG A 367 10.42 7.28 18.81
C ARG A 367 10.22 7.44 17.31
N GLY A 368 11.10 6.84 16.51
CA GLY A 368 10.97 6.83 15.06
C GLY A 368 11.65 5.61 14.44
N GLN A 369 11.15 5.15 13.30
CA GLN A 369 11.82 4.16 12.47
C GLN A 369 11.65 4.51 10.99
N VAL A 370 12.75 4.39 10.24
CA VAL A 370 12.70 4.39 8.77
C VAL A 370 12.43 2.98 8.29
N VAL A 371 11.41 2.81 7.45
CA VAL A 371 11.01 1.53 6.89
C VAL A 371 11.20 1.56 5.38
N ASP A 372 12.07 0.67 4.86
CA ASP A 372 12.28 0.60 3.42
C ASP A 372 11.13 -0.11 2.69
N MET A 373 10.08 0.64 2.39
CA MET A 373 8.95 0.18 1.58
C MET A 373 9.34 -0.07 0.10
N PHE A 374 10.32 0.67 -0.42
CA PHE A 374 10.68 0.70 -1.84
C PHE A 374 12.21 0.64 -2.07
N PRO A 375 12.82 -0.55 -1.94
CA PRO A 375 14.20 -0.79 -2.34
C PRO A 375 14.52 -0.25 -3.75
N HIS A 376 15.76 0.23 -3.92
CA HIS A 376 16.29 0.82 -5.17
C HIS A 376 15.69 2.16 -5.60
N THR A 377 14.93 2.80 -4.71
CA THR A 377 14.41 4.16 -4.90
C THR A 377 14.80 5.05 -3.74
N LYS A 378 14.62 6.36 -3.90
CA LYS A 378 14.78 7.34 -2.80
C LYS A 378 13.58 7.41 -1.86
N HIS A 379 12.47 6.76 -2.22
CA HIS A 379 11.29 6.72 -1.36
C HIS A 379 11.58 5.90 -0.10
N CYS A 380 11.06 6.37 1.03
CA CYS A 380 11.09 5.67 2.30
C CYS A 380 9.78 5.94 3.03
N GLU A 381 9.33 4.95 3.78
CA GLU A 381 8.29 5.14 4.78
C GLU A 381 8.97 5.51 6.09
N VAL A 382 8.31 6.34 6.89
CA VAL A 382 8.75 6.73 8.23
C VAL A 382 7.56 6.58 9.15
N ILE A 383 7.75 5.90 10.26
CA ILE A 383 6.77 5.83 11.34
C ILE A 383 7.37 6.47 12.59
N VAL A 384 6.60 7.35 13.23
CA VAL A 384 7.03 8.06 14.44
C VAL A 384 5.96 7.98 15.53
N LEU A 385 6.41 7.94 16.78
CA LEU A 385 5.57 8.13 17.96
C LEU A 385 5.74 9.56 18.45
N LEU A 386 4.64 10.29 18.47
CA LEU A 386 4.53 11.58 19.11
C LEU A 386 3.85 11.42 20.47
N VAL A 387 4.36 12.13 21.48
CA VAL A 387 3.79 12.18 22.83
C VAL A 387 3.49 13.62 23.19
N SER A 388 2.34 13.85 23.83
CA SER A 388 1.95 15.19 24.29
C SER A 388 2.92 15.70 25.36
N ARG A 389 3.40 16.93 25.20
CA ARG A 389 4.29 17.61 26.16
C ARG A 389 3.59 17.99 27.45
N THR A 390 2.27 18.18 27.40
CA THR A 390 1.48 18.76 28.50
C THR A 390 0.66 17.72 29.26
N LYS A 391 0.54 16.50 28.74
CA LYS A 391 -0.27 15.45 29.36
C LYS A 391 0.49 14.13 29.44
N SER A 392 0.80 13.72 30.68
CA SER A 392 1.16 12.33 30.98
C SER A 392 -0.11 11.52 31.17
N ARG A 393 -0.13 10.29 30.67
CA ARG A 393 -1.20 9.34 31.03
C ARG A 393 -1.27 9.17 32.55
N PRO A 394 -2.47 9.15 33.17
CA PRO A 394 -2.58 8.69 34.54
C PRO A 394 -2.08 7.22 34.61
N ALA A 395 -1.28 6.91 35.62
CA ALA A 395 -0.83 5.54 35.86
C ALA A 395 -2.07 4.63 36.00
N LYS A 396 -2.13 3.55 35.20
CA LYS A 396 -3.15 2.50 35.36
C LYS A 396 -3.02 1.97 36.81
N ARG A 397 -4.10 2.07 37.59
CA ARG A 397 -4.18 1.57 38.97
C ARG A 397 -4.26 0.06 39.03
#